data_AF-A0A7C3TR57-F1
#
_entry.id   AF-A0A7C3TR57-F1
#
_cell.length_a   1.000
_cell.length_b   1.000
_cell.length_c   1.000
_cell.angle_alpha   90.00
_cell.angle_beta   90.00
_cell.angle_gamma   90.00
#
_symmetry.space_group_name_H-M   'P 1'
#
loop_
_entity.id
_entity.type
_entity.pdbx_description
1 polymer ?
#
loop_
_entity_poly.entity_id
_entity_poly.type
_entity_poly.pdbx_seq_one_letter_code
_entity_poly.pdbx_strand_id
1 'polypeptide(L)' 'AEKIGCPKAYRAVGKALNENTLPIIIPCHRVIKSSGELGGYSQGINKKIQLLKKEGISLIVNSSEL' A
#
# COMPACT_ATOMS: atom_id res chain seq x y z
N ALA A 1 -0.93 -7.07 10.24
CA ALA A 1 -0.63 -8.43 10.72
C ALA A 1 -0.79 -8.49 12.24
N GLU A 2 -0.06 -7.67 13.00
CA GLU A 2 -0.21 -7.57 14.46
C GLU A 2 -1.63 -7.20 14.90
N LYS A 3 -2.25 -6.18 14.28
CA LYS A 3 -3.62 -5.75 14.60
C LYS A 3 -4.70 -6.83 14.45
N ILE A 4 -4.44 -7.91 13.71
CA ILE A 4 -5.37 -9.04 13.52
C ILE A 4 -4.94 -10.28 14.31
N GLY A 5 -4.01 -10.16 15.27
CA GLY A 5 -3.53 -11.27 16.11
C GLY A 5 -2.57 -12.24 15.41
N CYS A 6 -2.23 -12.00 14.14
CA CYS A 6 -1.40 -12.89 13.33
C CYS A 6 -0.12 -12.16 12.87
N PRO A 7 0.86 -11.91 13.76
CA PRO A 7 2.03 -11.08 13.46
C PRO A 7 2.87 -11.60 12.28
N LYS A 8 2.95 -12.92 12.11
CA LYS A 8 3.69 -13.57 11.01
C LYS A 8 2.96 -13.56 9.65
N ALA A 9 1.70 -13.09 9.60
CA ALA A 9 0.87 -13.13 8.38
C ALA A 9 1.04 -11.89 7.47
N TYR A 10 2.15 -11.16 7.54
CA TYR A 10 2.35 -9.91 6.78
C TYR A 10 2.27 -10.10 5.26
N ARG A 11 2.78 -11.23 4.71
CA ARG A 11 2.64 -11.55 3.28
C ARG A 11 1.20 -11.84 2.88
N ALA A 12 0.46 -12.55 3.74
CA ALA A 12 -0.95 -12.86 3.51
C ALA A 12 -1.81 -11.59 3.51
N VAL A 13 -1.52 -10.65 4.43
CA VAL A 13 -2.15 -9.32 4.42
C VAL A 13 -1.86 -8.58 3.11
N GLY A 14 -0.61 -8.61 2.63
CA GLY A 14 -0.26 -8.03 1.33
C GLY A 14 -1.06 -8.62 0.16
N LYS A 15 -1.23 -9.95 0.14
CA LYS A 15 -2.05 -10.65 -0.86
C LYS A 15 -3.52 -10.23 -0.78
N ALA A 16 -4.10 -10.22 0.42
CA ALA A 16 -5.49 -9.81 0.63
C ALA A 16 -5.74 -8.35 0.18
N LEU A 17 -4.78 -7.45 0.39
CA LEU A 17 -4.86 -6.06 -0.09
C LEU A 17 -4.74 -5.95 -1.62
N ASN A 18 -3.98 -6.84 -2.26
CA ASN A 18 -3.87 -6.91 -3.71
C ASN A 18 -5.18 -7.40 -4.36
N GLU A 19 -5.86 -8.34 -3.71
CA GLU A 19 -7.15 -8.90 -4.13
C GLU A 19 -8.36 -8.02 -3.77
N ASN A 20 -8.12 -6.82 -3.24
CA ASN A 20 -9.19 -5.90 -2.86
C ASN A 20 -10.01 -5.44 -4.08
N THR A 21 -11.28 -5.83 -4.11
CA THR A 21 -12.25 -5.51 -5.18
C THR A 21 -12.82 -4.10 -5.10
N LEU A 22 -12.72 -3.44 -3.93
CA LEU A 22 -13.24 -2.09 -3.69
C LEU A 22 -12.11 -1.16 -3.22
N PRO A 23 -11.15 -0.85 -4.10
CA PRO A 23 -10.08 0.07 -3.74
C PRO A 23 -10.62 1.49 -3.53
N ILE A 24 -9.89 2.31 -2.77
CA ILE A 24 -10.30 3.64 -2.27
C ILE A 24 -11.29 3.56 -1.09
N ILE A 25 -12.40 2.82 -1.22
CA ILE A 25 -13.33 2.59 -0.10
C ILE A 25 -12.60 1.83 1.01
N ILE A 26 -11.96 0.73 0.64
CA ILE A 26 -10.96 0.06 1.47
C ILE A 26 -9.61 0.70 1.11
N PRO A 27 -8.98 1.49 2.01
CA PRO A 27 -7.83 2.33 1.69
C PRO A 27 -6.52 1.52 1.63
N CYS A 28 -6.47 0.50 0.78
CA CYS A 28 -5.30 -0.37 0.63
C CYS A 28 -4.07 0.37 0.11
N HIS A 29 -4.24 1.55 -0.52
CA HIS A 29 -3.14 2.45 -0.91
C HIS A 29 -2.38 3.03 0.28
N ARG A 30 -2.95 3.04 1.50
CA ARG A 30 -2.28 3.54 2.72
C ARG A 30 -1.29 2.55 3.32
N VAL A 31 -1.29 1.29 2.89
CA VAL A 31 -0.37 0.27 3.41
C VAL A 31 0.94 0.30 2.63
N ILE A 32 2.05 0.49 3.34
CA ILE A 32 3.42 0.50 2.80
C ILE A 32 4.27 -0.59 3.47
N LYS A 33 5.47 -0.84 2.94
CA LYS A 33 6.42 -1.77 3.55
C LYS A 33 6.93 -1.20 4.88
N SER A 34 7.35 -2.06 5.80
CA SER A 34 7.99 -1.64 7.05
C SER A 34 9.31 -0.90 6.85
N SER A 35 9.95 -1.06 5.68
CA SER A 35 11.14 -0.29 5.29
C SER A 35 10.84 1.17 4.93
N GLY A 36 9.57 1.56 4.81
CA GLY A 36 9.16 2.89 4.35
C GLY A 36 8.98 3.00 2.83
N GLU A 37 9.43 2.00 2.07
CA GLU A 37 9.22 1.93 0.63
C GLU A 37 7.76 1.69 0.25
N LEU A 38 7.40 2.15 -0.95
CA LEU A 38 6.11 1.80 -1.52
C LEU A 38 6.08 0.30 -1.85
N GLY A 39 5.10 -0.39 -1.27
CA GLY A 39 4.71 -1.72 -1.74
C GLY A 39 3.87 -1.63 -3.01
N GLY A 40 3.73 -2.75 -3.71
CA GLY A 40 2.85 -2.88 -4.87
C GLY A 40 1.41 -2.46 -4.60
N TYR A 41 0.70 -2.09 -5.65
CA TYR A 41 -0.70 -1.69 -5.61
C TYR A 41 -1.44 -2.28 -6.81
N SER A 42 -2.61 -2.86 -6.58
CA SER A 42 -3.37 -3.57 -7.63
C SER A 42 -3.77 -2.66 -8.79
N GLN A 43 -3.95 -1.35 -8.56
CA GLN A 43 -4.24 -0.38 -9.61
C GLN A 43 -2.99 0.37 -10.11
N GLY A 44 -1.78 -0.12 -9.81
CA GLY A 44 -0.52 0.46 -10.25
C GLY A 44 0.06 1.50 -9.30
N ILE A 45 1.39 1.53 -9.21
CA ILE A 45 2.13 2.35 -8.23
C ILE A 45 1.86 3.85 -8.37
N ASN A 46 1.73 4.34 -9.61
CA ASN A 46 1.42 5.73 -9.91
C ASN A 46 0.10 6.19 -9.29
N LYS A 47 -0.94 5.34 -9.31
CA LYS A 47 -2.23 5.66 -8.71
C LYS A 47 -2.16 5.72 -7.19
N LYS A 48 -1.37 4.83 -6.57
CA LYS A 48 -1.08 4.87 -5.12
C LYS A 48 -0.38 6.17 -4.73
N ILE A 49 0.65 6.57 -5.47
CA ILE A 49 1.36 7.84 -5.26
C ILE A 49 0.40 9.03 -5.36
N GLN A 50 -0.45 9.08 -6.40
CA GLN A 50 -1.43 10.14 -6.57
C GLN A 50 -2.43 10.22 -5.41
N LEU A 51 -2.94 9.08 -4.95
CA LEU A 51 -3.88 9.03 -3.82
C LEU A 51 -3.21 9.52 -2.52
N LEU A 52 -2.02 9.03 -2.21
CA LEU A 52 -1.27 9.46 -1.03
C LEU A 52 -0.95 10.97 -1.09
N LYS A 53 -0.56 11.50 -2.25
CA LYS A 53 -0.36 12.95 -2.44
C LYS A 53 -1.64 13.75 -2.22
N LYS A 54 -2.80 13.27 -2.71
CA LYS A 54 -4.11 13.91 -2.47
C LYS A 54 -4.50 13.90 -0.99
N GLU A 55 -4.04 12.92 -0.23
CA GLU A 55 -4.20 12.85 1.23
C GLU A 55 -3.20 13.74 1.99
N GLY A 56 -2.34 14.48 1.28
CA GLY A 56 -1.35 15.38 1.89
C GLY A 56 -0.06 14.70 2.34
N ILE A 57 0.19 13.46 1.92
CA ILE A 57 1.39 12.71 2.30
C ILE A 57 2.55 13.08 1.36
N SER A 58 3.64 13.60 1.93
CA SER A 58 4.89 13.82 1.22
C SER A 58 5.63 12.50 0.99
N LEU A 59 5.92 12.20 -0.28
CA LEU A 59 6.62 10.98 -0.69
C LEU A 59 7.96 11.35 -1.32
N ILE A 60 9.03 10.66 -0.92
CA ILE A 60 10.30 10.68 -1.61
C ILE A 60 10.32 9.43 -2.49
N VAL A 61 10.09 9.61 -3.79
CA VAL A 61 10.03 8.51 -4.75
C VAL A 61 11.31 8.50 -5.56
N ASN A 62 12.04 7.39 -5.53
CA ASN A 62 13.22 7.21 -6.36
C ASN A 62 12.80 6.81 -7.78
N SER A 63 13.56 7.24 -8.79
CA SER A 63 13.26 6.99 -10.21
C SER A 63 13.11 5.51 -10.59
N SER A 64 13.52 4.58 -9.72
CA SER A 64 13.38 3.12 -9.88
C SER A 64 12.00 2.57 -9.49
N GLU A 65 11.13 3.37 -8.86
CA GLU A 65 9.77 2.98 -8.44
C GLU A 65 8.65 3.53 -9.35
N LEU A 66 9.03 4.25 -10.43
CA LEU A 66 8.17 4.80 -11.48
C LEU A 66 8.10 3.86 -12.68
#